data_AF-A0A1G0DKP8-F1
#
_entry.id   AF-A0A1G0DKP8-F1
#
_cell.length_a   1.000
_cell.length_b   1.000
_cell.length_c   1.000
_cell.angle_alpha   90.00
_cell.angle_beta   90.00
_cell.angle_gamma   90.00
#
_symmetry.space_group_name_H-M   'P 1'
#
loop_
_entity.id
_entity.type
_entity.pdbx_description
1 polymer ?
#
loop_
_entity_poly.entity_id
_entity_poly.type
_entity_poly.pdbx_seq_one_letter_code
_entity_poly.pdbx_strand_id
1 'polypeptide(L)'
;MTNNSAIKILILDDEPFMHKLLARMLATLGYTSVATCDNGHIALEMIDSPDNSPNLILLDINMPEMDGLEFVRHLVERHYLGSLILVSGEDERMQQAAEKLAMAHKITVLGHLHKPASAQGLAELIGKWAAPSQNQPRAERKVYGADELRAAIANGELVNYYQPKVRTATGHVMGVETLVRWHHPQDGMVFPDQFIGVAEVHGLIDDLTWVVLTNALIQARLWQDAGLTLMVAVNLSVDNLNSLDFSDLVAGLAALAGVPPQMMELEVTETRLMEDLRTPLEILARLRLKRFRLSIDDFGTGNSSLAQLRDLPFDELKIDQSFVHGACGNDKLLAMFDSSLGLARQLEMEVVAEGVEDQADWDFVRQRGCDIAQGYFVARPMPAADLPAWIQSWQRVFAASI
;
A
#
# COMPACT_ATOMS: atom_id res chain seq x y z
N MET A 1 1.49 22.84 -23.42
CA MET A 1 2.34 22.31 -24.51
C MET A 1 3.70 22.06 -23.91
N THR A 2 4.02 20.81 -23.59
CA THR A 2 5.31 20.40 -23.00
C THR A 2 6.42 20.63 -24.02
N ASN A 3 7.51 21.24 -23.58
CA ASN A 3 8.65 21.53 -24.44
C ASN A 3 9.47 20.23 -24.60
N ASN A 4 9.10 19.37 -25.56
CA ASN A 4 9.70 18.03 -25.78
C ASN A 4 11.22 18.06 -26.04
N SER A 5 11.79 19.23 -26.31
CA SER A 5 13.22 19.48 -26.49
C SER A 5 14.03 19.60 -25.19
N ALA A 6 13.40 19.76 -24.03
CA ALA A 6 14.07 19.84 -22.72
C ALA A 6 14.26 18.48 -22.03
N ILE A 7 13.77 17.41 -22.65
CA ILE A 7 13.59 16.09 -22.04
C ILE A 7 14.73 15.19 -22.49
N LYS A 8 15.57 14.76 -21.55
CA LYS A 8 16.72 13.91 -21.80
C LYS A 8 16.31 12.44 -21.74
N ILE A 9 16.39 11.75 -22.87
CA ILE A 9 16.10 10.32 -22.96
C ILE A 9 17.40 9.57 -23.18
N LEU A 10 17.63 8.52 -22.39
CA LEU A 10 18.74 7.59 -22.61
C LEU A 10 18.19 6.27 -23.15
N ILE A 11 18.75 5.79 -24.25
CA ILE A 11 18.50 4.44 -24.78
C ILE A 11 19.70 3.60 -24.38
N LEU A 12 19.45 2.53 -23.63
CA LEU A 12 20.44 1.56 -23.21
C LEU A 12 20.03 0.19 -23.76
N ASP A 13 20.75 -0.25 -24.80
CA ASP A 13 20.47 -1.48 -25.55
C ASP A 13 21.81 -1.91 -26.19
N ASP A 14 22.13 -3.19 -26.23
CA ASP A 14 23.40 -3.67 -26.79
C ASP A 14 23.37 -3.79 -28.34
N GLU A 15 22.19 -3.69 -28.95
CA GLU A 15 22.01 -3.77 -30.39
C GLU A 15 22.10 -2.39 -31.06
N PRO A 16 23.10 -2.14 -31.93
CA PRO A 16 23.23 -0.85 -32.63
C PRO A 16 22.04 -0.53 -33.57
N PHE A 17 21.28 -1.55 -33.96
CA PHE A 17 20.06 -1.39 -34.73
C PHE A 17 18.95 -0.75 -33.89
N MET A 18 18.78 -1.18 -32.65
CA MET A 18 17.75 -0.69 -31.73
C MET A 18 17.98 0.78 -31.38
N HIS A 19 19.23 1.20 -31.17
CA HIS A 19 19.59 2.61 -31.00
C HIS A 19 19.03 3.49 -32.11
N LYS A 20 19.30 3.10 -33.37
CA LYS A 20 18.86 3.86 -34.55
C LYS A 20 17.34 3.86 -34.70
N LEU A 21 16.71 2.72 -34.42
CA LEU A 21 15.27 2.56 -34.51
C LEU A 21 14.55 3.43 -33.49
N LEU A 22 14.88 3.28 -32.20
CA LEU A 22 14.26 4.00 -31.10
C LEU A 22 14.57 5.50 -31.17
N ALA A 23 15.80 5.90 -31.48
CA ALA A 23 16.14 7.31 -31.67
C ALA A 23 15.33 7.96 -32.81
N ARG A 24 15.10 7.22 -33.91
CA ARG A 24 14.26 7.71 -35.03
C ARG A 24 12.79 7.83 -34.64
N MET A 25 12.26 6.88 -33.87
CA MET A 25 10.88 6.95 -33.36
C MET A 25 10.71 8.16 -32.42
N LEU A 26 11.63 8.35 -31.48
CA LEU A 26 11.66 9.49 -30.56
C LEU A 26 11.75 10.83 -31.29
N ALA A 27 12.61 10.93 -32.31
CA ALA A 27 12.72 12.13 -33.15
C ALA A 27 11.41 12.45 -33.88
N THR A 28 10.67 11.43 -34.34
CA THR A 28 9.36 11.59 -35.00
C THR A 28 8.30 12.09 -34.01
N LEU A 29 8.42 11.72 -32.73
CA LEU A 29 7.58 12.20 -31.63
C LEU A 29 8.00 13.58 -31.08
N GLY A 30 9.05 14.19 -31.66
CA GLY A 30 9.51 15.54 -31.31
C GLY A 30 10.52 15.61 -30.15
N TYR A 31 11.10 14.48 -29.73
CA TYR A 31 12.16 14.44 -28.71
C TYR A 31 13.53 14.59 -29.38
N THR A 32 14.24 15.65 -29.05
CA THR A 32 15.54 16.00 -29.68
C THR A 32 16.76 15.73 -28.80
N SER A 33 16.57 15.51 -27.50
CA SER A 33 17.66 15.21 -26.56
C SER A 33 17.66 13.71 -26.23
N VAL A 34 18.25 12.93 -27.13
CA VAL A 34 18.37 11.46 -27.00
C VAL A 34 19.85 11.08 -26.97
N ALA A 35 20.26 10.39 -25.91
CA ALA A 35 21.56 9.74 -25.78
C ALA A 35 21.40 8.23 -25.97
N THR A 36 22.42 7.56 -26.48
CA THR A 36 22.45 6.10 -26.68
C THR A 36 23.69 5.52 -26.01
N CYS A 37 23.54 4.41 -25.31
CA CYS A 37 24.62 3.65 -24.70
C CYS A 37 24.43 2.17 -25.01
N ASP A 38 25.55 1.47 -25.20
CA ASP A 38 25.62 0.03 -25.43
C ASP A 38 26.07 -0.75 -24.20
N ASN A 39 26.46 -0.05 -23.13
CA ASN A 39 26.98 -0.65 -21.91
C ASN A 39 26.41 0.03 -20.65
N GLY A 40 25.94 -0.80 -19.70
CA GLY A 40 25.38 -0.35 -18.43
C GLY A 40 26.35 0.47 -17.58
N HIS A 41 27.66 0.17 -17.60
CA HIS A 41 28.65 0.94 -16.85
C HIS A 41 28.77 2.39 -17.34
N ILE A 42 28.80 2.59 -18.66
CA ILE A 42 28.86 3.94 -19.27
C ILE A 42 27.57 4.71 -18.96
N ALA A 43 26.43 4.03 -19.00
CA ALA A 43 25.15 4.62 -18.63
C ALA A 43 25.14 5.09 -17.16
N LEU A 44 25.70 4.31 -16.22
CA LEU A 44 25.82 4.71 -14.81
C LEU A 44 26.68 5.97 -14.63
N GLU A 45 27.79 6.11 -15.35
CA GLU A 45 28.61 7.34 -15.33
C GLU A 45 27.84 8.58 -15.81
N MET A 46 26.96 8.41 -16.80
CA MET A 46 26.08 9.50 -17.26
C MET A 46 25.03 9.90 -16.22
N ILE A 47 24.55 8.93 -15.42
CA ILE A 47 23.58 9.17 -14.35
C ILE A 47 24.23 9.89 -13.16
N ASP A 48 25.49 9.53 -12.84
CA ASP A 48 26.27 10.14 -11.76
C ASP A 48 26.65 11.61 -12.09
N SER A 49 26.50 12.05 -13.34
CA SER A 49 26.77 13.42 -13.79
C SER A 49 25.57 14.36 -13.51
N PRO A 50 25.67 15.36 -12.61
CA PRO A 50 24.54 16.19 -12.16
C PRO A 50 23.85 16.96 -13.30
N ASP A 51 24.63 17.41 -14.29
CA ASP A 51 24.13 18.17 -15.44
C ASP A 51 23.60 17.29 -16.57
N ASN A 52 23.74 15.95 -16.50
CA ASN A 52 23.42 15.05 -17.62
C ASN A 52 22.54 13.85 -17.28
N SER A 53 21.99 13.80 -16.06
CA SER A 53 21.08 12.72 -15.67
C SER A 53 19.84 12.67 -16.58
N PRO A 54 19.51 11.50 -17.16
CA PRO A 54 18.36 11.34 -18.05
C PRO A 54 17.04 11.42 -17.27
N ASN A 55 15.99 11.96 -17.88
CA ASN A 55 14.64 11.96 -17.30
C ASN A 55 13.88 10.65 -17.55
N LEU A 56 14.24 9.96 -18.63
CA LEU A 56 13.64 8.71 -19.07
C LEU A 56 14.73 7.79 -19.61
N ILE A 57 14.74 6.53 -19.18
CA ILE A 57 15.64 5.50 -19.70
C ILE A 57 14.80 4.43 -20.39
N LEU A 58 15.11 4.14 -21.66
CA LEU A 58 14.65 2.96 -22.38
C LEU A 58 15.73 1.89 -22.17
N LEU A 59 15.40 0.85 -21.42
CA LEU A 59 16.34 -0.14 -20.93
C LEU A 59 16.04 -1.51 -21.55
N ASP A 60 17.00 -2.09 -22.26
CA ASP A 60 16.95 -3.52 -22.59
C ASP A 60 17.23 -4.36 -21.34
N ILE A 61 16.48 -5.45 -21.20
CA ILE A 61 16.69 -6.41 -20.11
C ILE A 61 17.91 -7.29 -20.39
N ASN A 62 18.12 -7.67 -21.65
CA ASN A 62 19.17 -8.60 -22.03
C ASN A 62 20.35 -7.86 -22.64
N MET A 63 21.31 -7.50 -21.80
CA MET A 63 22.56 -6.89 -22.25
C MET A 63 23.76 -7.73 -21.78
N PRO A 64 24.84 -7.79 -22.57
CA PRO A 64 26.09 -8.41 -22.15
C PRO A 64 26.76 -7.61 -21.04
N GLU A 65 27.55 -8.31 -20.22
CA GLU A 65 28.28 -7.77 -19.04
C GLU A 65 27.40 -7.39 -17.85
N MET A 66 26.39 -6.54 -18.06
CA MET A 66 25.45 -6.10 -17.03
C MET A 66 24.03 -6.19 -17.58
N ASP A 67 23.20 -7.07 -17.03
CA ASP A 67 21.81 -7.19 -17.43
C ASP A 67 20.95 -6.02 -16.92
N GLY A 68 19.76 -5.86 -17.49
CA GLY A 68 18.87 -4.77 -17.12
C GLY A 68 18.39 -4.82 -15.67
N LEU A 69 18.32 -6.00 -15.04
CA LEU A 69 17.93 -6.11 -13.62
C LEU A 69 19.06 -5.62 -12.72
N GLU A 70 20.30 -5.99 -13.03
CA GLU A 70 21.50 -5.51 -12.36
C GLU A 70 21.65 -3.99 -12.53
N PHE A 71 21.38 -3.47 -13.72
CA PHE A 71 21.37 -2.03 -13.98
C PHE A 71 20.30 -1.32 -13.13
N VAL A 72 19.06 -1.83 -13.06
CA VAL A 72 18.01 -1.27 -12.19
C VAL A 72 18.45 -1.28 -10.73
N ARG A 73 19.08 -2.35 -10.23
CA ARG A 73 19.62 -2.38 -8.86
C ARG A 73 20.64 -1.26 -8.62
N HIS A 74 21.49 -0.95 -9.60
CA HIS A 74 22.45 0.15 -9.48
C HIS A 74 21.81 1.55 -9.60
N LEU A 75 20.69 1.69 -10.32
CA LEU A 75 19.89 2.91 -10.31
C LEU A 75 19.28 3.18 -8.94
N VAL A 76 18.82 2.11 -8.28
CA VAL A 76 18.24 2.16 -6.94
C VAL A 76 19.26 2.67 -5.91
N GLU A 77 20.48 2.11 -5.92
CA GLU A 77 21.57 2.53 -5.04
C GLU A 77 21.95 4.01 -5.22
N ARG A 78 21.68 4.58 -6.40
CA ARG A 78 21.97 5.97 -6.77
C ARG A 78 20.78 6.91 -6.63
N HIS A 79 19.65 6.43 -6.08
CA HIS A 79 18.42 7.22 -5.93
C HIS A 79 17.96 7.88 -7.23
N TYR A 80 18.04 7.18 -8.36
CA TYR A 80 17.60 7.69 -9.65
C TYR A 80 16.11 8.10 -9.61
N LEU A 81 15.83 9.36 -10.01
CA LEU A 81 14.49 9.96 -9.90
C LEU A 81 13.69 9.96 -11.22
N GLY A 82 14.29 9.47 -12.30
CA GLY A 82 13.62 9.43 -13.60
C GLY A 82 12.69 8.23 -13.77
N SER A 83 12.20 8.05 -14.98
CA SER A 83 11.30 6.96 -15.35
C SER A 83 12.00 5.92 -16.21
N LEU A 84 11.49 4.68 -16.18
CA LEU A 84 11.98 3.55 -16.98
C LEU A 84 10.91 3.07 -17.96
N ILE A 85 11.34 2.73 -19.17
CA ILE A 85 10.60 1.88 -20.10
C ILE A 85 11.46 0.65 -20.34
N LEU A 86 10.93 -0.53 -20.03
CA LEU A 86 11.64 -1.77 -20.28
C LEU A 86 11.40 -2.20 -21.72
N VAL A 87 12.46 -2.42 -22.50
CA VAL A 87 12.38 -2.95 -23.86
C VAL A 87 12.76 -4.42 -23.78
N SER A 88 11.87 -5.35 -24.16
CA SER A 88 12.15 -6.78 -24.00
C SER A 88 11.40 -7.65 -25.00
N GLY A 89 12.02 -8.75 -25.42
CA GLY A 89 11.40 -9.85 -26.14
C GLY A 89 11.02 -11.06 -25.25
N GLU A 90 11.22 -10.95 -23.94
CA GLU A 90 11.06 -12.04 -22.98
C GLU A 90 9.60 -12.26 -22.56
N ASP A 91 9.37 -13.38 -21.84
CA ASP A 91 8.07 -13.73 -21.29
C ASP A 91 7.60 -12.77 -20.16
N GLU A 92 6.29 -12.78 -19.88
CA GLU A 92 5.70 -11.91 -18.85
C GLU A 92 6.32 -12.10 -17.45
N ARG A 93 6.99 -13.23 -17.17
CA ARG A 93 7.55 -13.51 -15.84
C ARG A 93 8.81 -12.71 -15.59
N MET A 94 9.69 -12.62 -16.59
CA MET A 94 10.91 -11.80 -16.51
C MET A 94 10.56 -10.30 -16.42
N GLN A 95 9.53 -9.87 -17.13
CA GLN A 95 9.02 -8.49 -17.06
C GLN A 95 8.50 -8.14 -15.66
N GLN A 96 7.71 -9.02 -15.05
CA GLN A 96 7.21 -8.84 -13.69
C GLN A 96 8.34 -8.80 -12.64
N ALA A 97 9.43 -9.53 -12.83
CA ALA A 97 10.57 -9.50 -11.92
C ALA A 97 11.27 -8.12 -11.95
N ALA A 98 11.52 -7.58 -13.13
CA ALA A 98 12.12 -6.26 -13.31
C ALA A 98 11.20 -5.13 -12.79
N GLU A 99 9.89 -5.21 -13.06
CA GLU A 99 8.91 -4.26 -12.52
C GLU A 99 8.86 -4.30 -10.99
N LYS A 100 8.80 -5.49 -10.38
CA LYS A 100 8.83 -5.63 -8.91
C LYS A 100 10.10 -5.06 -8.30
N LEU A 101 11.25 -5.28 -8.92
CA LEU A 101 12.54 -4.75 -8.44
C LEU A 101 12.58 -3.22 -8.52
N ALA A 102 12.08 -2.63 -9.61
CA ALA A 102 11.97 -1.18 -9.73
C ALA A 102 10.93 -0.57 -8.76
N MET A 103 9.77 -1.23 -8.59
CA MET A 103 8.70 -0.79 -7.68
C MET A 103 9.11 -0.86 -6.21
N ALA A 104 9.79 -1.93 -5.80
CA ALA A 104 10.31 -2.11 -4.43
C ALA A 104 11.20 -0.94 -4.00
N HIS A 105 11.78 -0.21 -4.96
CA HIS A 105 12.69 0.88 -4.73
C HIS A 105 12.21 2.23 -5.31
N LYS A 106 10.89 2.35 -5.57
CA LYS A 106 10.21 3.60 -5.93
C LYS A 106 10.64 4.23 -7.26
N ILE A 107 11.29 3.49 -8.16
CA ILE A 107 11.56 3.96 -9.53
C ILE A 107 10.28 3.77 -10.37
N THR A 108 9.90 4.79 -11.14
CA THR A 108 8.67 4.75 -11.93
C THR A 108 8.90 3.98 -13.22
N VAL A 109 8.31 2.79 -13.35
CA VAL A 109 8.27 2.04 -14.62
C VAL A 109 6.98 2.38 -15.36
N LEU A 110 7.08 2.97 -16.56
CA LEU A 110 5.94 3.40 -17.37
C LEU A 110 5.26 2.22 -18.10
N GLY A 111 5.99 1.11 -18.22
CA GLY A 111 5.56 -0.14 -18.82
C GLY A 111 6.67 -0.78 -19.66
N HIS A 112 6.30 -1.78 -20.44
CA HIS A 112 7.18 -2.56 -21.29
C HIS A 112 6.88 -2.35 -22.78
N LEU A 113 7.93 -2.33 -23.60
CA LEU A 113 7.86 -2.29 -25.05
C LEU A 113 8.36 -3.63 -25.61
N HIS A 114 7.46 -4.38 -26.24
CA HIS A 114 7.82 -5.66 -26.85
C HIS A 114 8.71 -5.47 -28.08
N LYS A 115 9.77 -6.31 -28.21
CA LYS A 115 10.53 -6.44 -29.46
C LYS A 115 9.73 -7.30 -30.47
N PRO A 116 9.54 -6.88 -31.74
CA PRO A 116 10.05 -5.65 -32.34
C PRO A 116 9.28 -4.41 -31.89
N ALA A 117 10.02 -3.38 -31.46
CA ALA A 117 9.47 -2.14 -30.95
C ALA A 117 8.53 -1.47 -31.97
N SER A 118 7.31 -1.12 -31.54
CA SER A 118 6.34 -0.40 -32.38
C SER A 118 6.30 1.08 -32.02
N ALA A 119 6.19 1.95 -33.04
CA ALA A 119 6.09 3.39 -32.83
C ALA A 119 4.83 3.79 -32.02
N GLN A 120 3.73 3.05 -32.20
CA GLN A 120 2.50 3.26 -31.45
C GLN A 120 2.67 2.90 -29.97
N GLY A 121 3.22 1.71 -29.67
CA GLY A 121 3.45 1.30 -28.27
C GLY A 121 4.40 2.25 -27.55
N LEU A 122 5.46 2.72 -28.22
CA LEU A 122 6.35 3.73 -27.65
C LEU A 122 5.63 5.06 -27.40
N ALA A 123 4.79 5.51 -28.35
CA ALA A 123 4.01 6.75 -28.20
C ALA A 123 2.98 6.66 -27.05
N GLU A 124 2.36 5.49 -26.84
CA GLU A 124 1.45 5.25 -25.71
C GLU A 124 2.18 5.32 -24.37
N LEU A 125 3.32 4.63 -24.24
CA LEU A 125 4.12 4.63 -23.01
C LEU A 125 4.70 6.02 -22.69
N ILE A 126 5.16 6.74 -23.70
CA ILE A 126 5.62 8.12 -23.56
C ILE A 126 4.44 9.07 -23.32
N GLY A 127 3.25 8.77 -23.85
CA GLY A 127 2.03 9.52 -23.55
C GLY A 127 1.62 9.42 -22.07
N LYS A 128 1.88 8.27 -21.42
CA LYS A 128 1.74 8.10 -19.97
C LYS A 128 2.78 8.90 -19.20
N TRP A 129 3.92 9.17 -19.81
CA TRP A 129 4.95 10.05 -19.28
C TRP A 129 4.50 11.51 -19.42
N ALA A 130 3.51 11.90 -18.62
CA ALA A 130 3.25 13.29 -18.36
C ALA A 130 4.52 13.86 -17.73
N ALA A 131 5.17 14.80 -18.43
CA ALA A 131 6.33 15.51 -17.91
C ALA A 131 6.06 15.83 -16.44
N PRO A 132 6.87 15.33 -15.49
CA PRO A 132 6.64 15.58 -14.07
C PRO A 132 6.53 17.08 -13.95
N SER A 133 5.36 17.55 -13.50
CA SER A 133 5.10 18.96 -13.32
C SER A 133 6.24 19.53 -12.49
N GLN A 134 7.11 20.29 -13.16
CA GLN A 134 8.07 21.17 -12.51
C GLN A 134 7.25 22.01 -11.53
N ASN A 135 7.50 21.82 -10.23
CA ASN A 135 6.67 22.17 -9.06
C ASN A 135 5.69 21.09 -8.60
N GLN A 136 6.22 19.95 -8.18
CA GLN A 136 6.54 19.77 -6.76
C GLN A 136 7.86 19.00 -6.71
N PRO A 137 8.90 19.42 -5.97
CA PRO A 137 9.78 18.39 -5.42
C PRO A 137 8.81 17.40 -4.77
N ARG A 138 8.83 16.13 -5.17
CA ARG A 138 8.33 15.08 -4.28
C ARG A 138 9.26 15.25 -3.10
N ALA A 139 8.85 16.09 -2.15
CA ALA A 139 9.66 16.45 -1.00
C ALA A 139 10.18 15.12 -0.52
N GLU A 140 11.50 14.97 -0.37
CA GLU A 140 12.06 13.85 0.38
C GLU A 140 11.11 13.70 1.57
N ARG A 141 10.30 12.62 1.60
CA ARG A 141 9.20 12.53 2.55
C ARG A 141 9.89 12.68 3.89
N LYS A 142 9.70 13.82 4.55
CA LYS A 142 10.42 14.15 5.76
C LYS A 142 10.21 12.98 6.70
N VAL A 143 11.29 12.30 7.04
CA VAL A 143 11.29 11.24 8.03
C VAL A 143 11.49 11.95 9.35
N TYR A 144 10.51 11.82 10.23
CA TYR A 144 10.50 12.52 11.51
C TYR A 144 11.43 11.81 12.49
N GLY A 145 12.11 12.58 13.33
CA GLY A 145 13.02 12.01 14.33
C GLY A 145 12.26 11.37 15.50
N ALA A 146 12.92 10.48 16.25
CA ALA A 146 12.32 9.84 17.42
C ALA A 146 11.93 10.86 18.52
N ASP A 147 12.71 11.93 18.69
CA ASP A 147 12.42 12.98 19.67
C ASP A 147 11.20 13.81 19.28
N GLU A 148 11.02 14.10 17.98
CA GLU A 148 9.83 14.77 17.46
C GLU A 148 8.59 13.90 17.67
N LEU A 149 8.68 12.61 17.35
CA LEU A 149 7.58 11.67 17.56
C LEU A 149 7.22 11.51 19.04
N ARG A 150 8.22 11.44 19.94
CA ARG A 150 7.99 11.38 21.38
C ARG A 150 7.29 12.65 21.88
N ALA A 151 7.69 13.82 21.39
CA ALA A 151 7.01 15.08 21.70
C ALA A 151 5.57 15.07 21.18
N ALA A 152 5.34 14.59 19.96
CA ALA A 152 4.01 14.50 19.37
C ALA A 152 3.05 13.61 20.16
N ILE A 153 3.54 12.45 20.63
CA ILE A 153 2.80 11.56 21.53
C ILE A 153 2.42 12.31 22.81
N ALA A 154 3.40 12.97 23.45
CA ALA A 154 3.18 13.69 24.71
C ALA A 154 2.26 14.92 24.58
N ASN A 155 2.30 15.59 23.42
CA ASN A 155 1.55 16.81 23.14
C ASN A 155 0.13 16.54 22.61
N GLY A 156 -0.26 15.28 22.38
CA GLY A 156 -1.56 14.92 21.82
C GLY A 156 -1.72 15.31 20.35
N GLU A 157 -0.63 15.29 19.58
CA GLU A 157 -0.62 15.63 18.15
C GLU A 157 -1.03 14.43 17.26
N LEU A 158 -1.09 13.23 17.83
CA LEU A 158 -1.60 12.02 17.17
C LEU A 158 -3.12 11.96 17.27
N VAL A 159 -3.78 11.95 16.11
CA VAL A 159 -5.24 11.94 15.99
C VAL A 159 -5.71 10.73 15.17
N ASN A 160 -6.89 10.23 15.51
CA ASN A 160 -7.48 9.09 14.82
C ASN A 160 -8.40 9.56 13.70
N TYR A 161 -8.19 8.99 12.52
CA TYR A 161 -9.13 9.01 11.40
C TYR A 161 -9.78 7.63 11.30
N TYR A 162 -10.97 7.58 10.70
CA TYR A 162 -11.79 6.39 10.67
C TYR A 162 -12.20 6.08 9.24
N GLN A 163 -11.89 4.87 8.77
CA GLN A 163 -12.31 4.41 7.46
C GLN A 163 -13.43 3.37 7.60
N PRO A 164 -14.62 3.60 7.02
CA PRO A 164 -15.73 2.66 7.08
C PRO A 164 -15.46 1.31 6.41
N LYS A 165 -15.88 0.24 7.09
CA LYS A 165 -16.04 -1.12 6.56
C LYS A 165 -17.53 -1.39 6.30
N VAL A 166 -17.88 -1.82 5.08
CA VAL A 166 -19.29 -2.03 4.70
C VAL A 166 -19.55 -3.45 4.20
N ARG A 167 -20.70 -4.02 4.59
CA ARG A 167 -21.14 -5.33 4.10
C ARG A 167 -21.51 -5.22 2.62
N THR A 168 -20.86 -5.98 1.75
CA THR A 168 -21.03 -5.88 0.29
C THR A 168 -22.47 -6.20 -0.15
N ALA A 169 -23.12 -7.15 0.53
CA ALA A 169 -24.46 -7.64 0.18
C ALA A 169 -25.56 -6.62 0.49
N THR A 170 -25.41 -5.84 1.57
CA THR A 170 -26.48 -5.00 2.13
C THR A 170 -26.12 -3.52 2.21
N GLY A 171 -24.86 -3.16 1.97
CA GLY A 171 -24.33 -1.81 2.18
C GLY A 171 -24.33 -1.38 3.64
N HIS A 172 -24.63 -2.27 4.58
CA HIS A 172 -24.66 -1.94 6.01
C HIS A 172 -23.24 -1.64 6.51
N VAL A 173 -23.08 -0.55 7.26
CA VAL A 173 -21.80 -0.16 7.86
C VAL A 173 -21.55 -1.06 9.07
N MET A 174 -20.54 -1.93 8.98
CA MET A 174 -20.21 -2.91 10.02
C MET A 174 -19.34 -2.29 11.12
N GLY A 175 -18.43 -1.41 10.72
CA GLY A 175 -17.43 -0.84 11.61
C GLY A 175 -16.54 0.16 10.90
N VAL A 176 -15.46 0.51 11.57
CA VAL A 176 -14.42 1.39 11.05
C VAL A 176 -13.03 0.88 11.39
N GLU A 177 -12.09 1.08 10.49
CA GLU A 177 -10.66 0.98 10.79
C GLU A 177 -10.14 2.31 11.33
N THR A 178 -9.40 2.25 12.42
CA THR A 178 -8.74 3.39 13.04
C THR A 178 -7.36 3.59 12.42
N LEU A 179 -7.19 4.73 11.77
CA LEU A 179 -5.99 5.11 11.07
C LEU A 179 -5.38 6.34 11.74
N VAL A 180 -4.24 6.14 12.40
CA VAL A 180 -3.53 7.23 13.06
C VAL A 180 -3.03 8.24 12.02
N ARG A 181 -3.09 9.51 12.39
CA ARG A 181 -2.47 10.61 11.66
C ARG A 181 -1.75 11.49 12.65
N TRP A 182 -0.65 12.10 12.24
CA TRP A 182 0.05 13.08 13.05
C TRP A 182 -0.25 14.47 12.51
N HIS A 183 -0.95 15.28 13.30
CA HIS A 183 -1.22 16.68 13.00
C HIS A 183 0.00 17.54 13.41
N HIS A 184 1.06 17.48 12.60
CA HIS A 184 2.31 18.16 12.88
C HIS A 184 2.12 19.69 12.85
N PRO A 185 2.59 20.44 13.86
CA PRO A 185 2.34 21.89 13.98
C PRO A 185 2.83 22.73 12.80
N GLN A 186 3.86 22.26 12.09
CA GLN A 186 4.46 22.99 10.96
C GLN A 186 4.16 22.36 9.60
N ASP A 187 4.07 21.04 9.53
CA ASP A 187 4.01 20.28 8.28
C ASP A 187 2.59 19.79 7.95
N GLY A 188 1.63 20.06 8.85
CA GLY A 188 0.25 19.64 8.68
C GLY A 188 0.07 18.14 8.89
N MET A 189 -0.76 17.51 8.06
CA MET A 189 -1.11 16.11 8.23
C MET A 189 -0.01 15.17 7.73
N VAL A 190 0.53 14.37 8.64
CA VAL A 190 1.56 13.36 8.38
C VAL A 190 0.96 11.97 8.47
N PHE A 191 1.34 11.10 7.53
CA PHE A 191 0.80 9.75 7.39
C PHE A 191 1.68 8.69 8.07
N PRO A 192 1.10 7.54 8.48
CA PRO A 192 1.80 6.49 9.24
C PRO A 192 3.11 6.01 8.60
N ASP A 193 3.20 5.95 7.28
CA ASP A 193 4.40 5.51 6.55
C ASP A 193 5.64 6.37 6.85
N GLN A 194 5.47 7.56 7.42
CA GLN A 194 6.55 8.48 7.75
C GLN A 194 7.04 8.38 9.20
N PHE A 195 6.30 7.74 10.11
CA PHE A 195 6.63 7.71 11.54
C PHE A 195 6.46 6.36 12.26
N ILE A 196 5.68 5.41 11.73
CA ILE A 196 5.52 4.10 12.39
C ILE A 196 6.84 3.35 12.45
N GLY A 197 7.61 3.32 11.36
CA GLY A 197 8.93 2.67 11.36
C GLY A 197 9.92 3.32 12.34
N VAL A 198 9.81 4.63 12.58
CA VAL A 198 10.59 5.35 13.61
C VAL A 198 10.14 4.90 15.00
N ALA A 199 8.83 4.72 15.21
CA ALA A 199 8.30 4.24 16.48
C ALA A 199 8.81 2.82 16.82
N GLU A 200 8.82 1.91 15.84
CA GLU A 200 9.31 0.54 15.99
C GLU A 200 10.82 0.53 16.34
N VAL A 201 11.64 1.18 15.52
CA VAL A 201 13.12 1.19 15.70
C VAL A 201 13.55 1.82 17.02
N HIS A 202 12.81 2.80 17.52
CA HIS A 202 13.15 3.54 18.74
C HIS A 202 12.34 3.13 19.97
N GLY A 203 11.54 2.06 19.91
CA GLY A 203 10.77 1.55 21.04
C GLY A 203 9.67 2.49 21.53
N LEU A 204 9.12 3.35 20.65
CA LEU A 204 8.00 4.24 20.93
C LEU A 204 6.65 3.64 20.50
N ILE A 205 6.65 2.44 19.93
CA ILE A 205 5.47 1.81 19.36
C ILE A 205 4.39 1.52 20.42
N ASP A 206 4.78 1.14 21.64
CA ASP A 206 3.82 0.93 22.74
C ASP A 206 3.12 2.25 23.11
N ASP A 207 3.89 3.31 23.34
CA ASP A 207 3.35 4.64 23.68
C ASP A 207 2.38 5.16 22.61
N LEU A 208 2.73 4.96 21.33
CA LEU A 208 1.88 5.30 20.19
C LEU A 208 0.59 4.47 20.19
N THR A 209 0.72 3.15 20.32
CA THR A 209 -0.43 2.23 20.37
C THR A 209 -1.38 2.58 21.50
N TRP A 210 -0.87 2.97 22.67
CA TRP A 210 -1.71 3.39 23.80
C TRP A 210 -2.51 4.66 23.51
N VAL A 211 -1.92 5.66 22.85
CA VAL A 211 -2.65 6.86 22.42
C VAL A 211 -3.74 6.50 21.42
N VAL A 212 -3.43 5.72 20.41
CA VAL A 212 -4.39 5.33 19.37
C VAL A 212 -5.55 4.51 19.95
N LEU A 213 -5.27 3.49 20.76
CA LEU A 213 -6.29 2.66 21.42
C LEU A 213 -7.16 3.47 22.36
N THR A 214 -6.56 4.33 23.18
CA THR A 214 -7.32 5.16 24.14
C THR A 214 -8.28 6.09 23.40
N ASN A 215 -7.79 6.77 22.36
CA ASN A 215 -8.62 7.66 21.54
C ASN A 215 -9.73 6.88 20.81
N ALA A 216 -9.43 5.69 20.28
CA ALA A 216 -10.40 4.84 19.61
C ALA A 216 -11.51 4.37 20.55
N LEU A 217 -11.16 3.95 21.78
CA LEU A 217 -12.10 3.51 22.80
C LEU A 217 -13.00 4.65 23.30
N ILE A 218 -12.43 5.82 23.55
CA ILE A 218 -13.21 7.02 23.90
C ILE A 218 -14.20 7.33 22.77
N GLN A 219 -13.75 7.30 21.52
CA GLN A 219 -14.61 7.59 20.38
C GLN A 219 -15.69 6.52 20.17
N ALA A 220 -15.37 5.24 20.36
CA ALA A 220 -16.33 4.14 20.32
C ALA A 220 -17.44 4.34 21.35
N ARG A 221 -17.07 4.76 22.57
CA ARG A 221 -18.05 5.07 23.62
C ARG A 221 -18.95 6.25 23.23
N LEU A 222 -18.39 7.33 22.68
CA LEU A 222 -19.16 8.48 22.21
C LEU A 222 -20.17 8.09 21.13
N TRP A 223 -19.80 7.23 20.19
CA TRP A 223 -20.73 6.72 19.19
C TRP A 223 -21.83 5.86 19.81
N GLN A 224 -21.49 4.96 20.75
CA GLN A 224 -22.48 4.14 21.46
C GLN A 224 -23.50 5.00 22.22
N ASP A 225 -23.03 6.04 22.93
CA ASP A 225 -23.91 6.97 23.65
C ASP A 225 -24.79 7.79 22.70
N ALA A 226 -24.35 8.02 21.46
CA ALA A 226 -25.14 8.62 20.39
C ALA A 226 -26.06 7.62 19.64
N GLY A 227 -26.12 6.35 20.07
CA GLY A 227 -26.93 5.30 19.45
C GLY A 227 -26.32 4.68 18.19
N LEU A 228 -25.04 4.95 17.91
CA LEU A 228 -24.29 4.40 16.79
C LEU A 228 -23.35 3.29 17.30
N THR A 229 -23.76 2.04 17.12
CA THR A 229 -22.97 0.87 17.51
C THR A 229 -22.12 0.41 16.34
N LEU A 230 -20.82 0.71 16.38
CA LEU A 230 -19.84 0.34 15.36
C LEU A 230 -18.73 -0.50 15.99
N MET A 231 -18.28 -1.49 15.24
CA MET A 231 -17.02 -2.16 15.54
C MET A 231 -15.86 -1.22 15.21
N VAL A 232 -14.87 -1.12 16.11
CA VAL A 232 -13.71 -0.26 15.92
C VAL A 232 -12.47 -1.13 15.85
N ALA A 233 -11.84 -1.15 14.68
CA ALA A 233 -10.61 -1.86 14.45
C ALA A 233 -9.40 -0.96 14.69
N VAL A 234 -8.35 -1.50 15.31
CA VAL A 234 -7.09 -0.79 15.58
C VAL A 234 -5.92 -1.69 15.20
N ASN A 235 -5.01 -1.14 14.39
CA ASN A 235 -3.77 -1.78 14.00
C ASN A 235 -2.80 -1.92 15.18
N LEU A 236 -2.21 -3.10 15.32
CA LEU A 236 -1.15 -3.41 16.27
C LEU A 236 0.14 -3.78 15.53
N SER A 237 1.26 -3.23 15.99
CA SER A 237 2.56 -3.77 15.59
C SER A 237 2.80 -5.09 16.32
N VAL A 238 3.51 -6.01 15.67
CA VAL A 238 3.96 -7.25 16.30
C VAL A 238 4.89 -6.96 17.48
N ASP A 239 5.57 -5.82 17.49
CA ASP A 239 6.39 -5.38 18.61
C ASP A 239 5.58 -5.16 19.89
N ASN A 240 4.30 -4.80 19.78
CA ASN A 240 3.38 -4.69 20.93
C ASN A 240 3.07 -6.07 21.55
N LEU A 241 3.24 -7.16 20.78
CA LEU A 241 2.93 -8.54 21.17
C LEU A 241 4.14 -9.27 21.77
N ASN A 242 5.06 -8.51 22.38
CA ASN A 242 6.20 -9.05 23.12
C ASN A 242 5.98 -9.12 24.64
N SER A 243 5.02 -8.36 25.16
CA SER A 243 4.71 -8.32 26.61
C SER A 243 3.43 -9.10 26.91
N LEU A 244 3.53 -10.13 27.77
CA LEU A 244 2.37 -10.94 28.17
C LEU A 244 1.28 -10.12 28.89
N ASP A 245 1.65 -8.98 29.48
CA ASP A 245 0.71 -8.08 30.16
C ASP A 245 -0.12 -7.23 29.18
N PHE A 246 0.27 -7.18 27.90
CA PHE A 246 -0.42 -6.40 26.86
C PHE A 246 -1.93 -6.70 26.81
N SER A 247 -2.30 -7.99 26.83
CA SER A 247 -3.71 -8.41 26.78
C SER A 247 -4.54 -7.93 27.98
N ASP A 248 -3.91 -7.80 29.16
CA ASP A 248 -4.59 -7.30 30.37
C ASP A 248 -4.71 -5.77 30.35
N LEU A 249 -3.69 -5.07 29.83
CA LEU A 249 -3.70 -3.62 29.66
C LEU A 249 -4.78 -3.17 28.67
N VAL A 250 -4.86 -3.80 27.49
CA VAL A 250 -5.90 -3.49 26.49
C VAL A 250 -7.30 -3.72 27.06
N ALA A 251 -7.49 -4.80 27.81
CA ALA A 251 -8.77 -5.07 28.47
C ALA A 251 -9.10 -4.06 29.58
N GLY A 252 -8.09 -3.62 30.33
CA GLY A 252 -8.22 -2.55 31.32
C GLY A 252 -8.68 -1.23 30.68
N LEU A 253 -8.08 -0.85 29.55
CA LEU A 253 -8.47 0.35 28.80
C LEU A 253 -9.91 0.26 28.29
N ALA A 254 -10.30 -0.87 27.70
CA ALA A 254 -11.67 -1.08 27.23
C ALA A 254 -12.69 -1.00 28.38
N ALA A 255 -12.37 -1.60 29.52
CA ALA A 255 -13.20 -1.53 30.72
C ALA A 255 -13.33 -0.11 31.27
N LEU A 256 -12.23 0.67 31.32
CA LEU A 256 -12.24 2.06 31.75
C LEU A 256 -13.09 2.95 30.84
N ALA A 257 -13.05 2.71 29.53
CA ALA A 257 -13.88 3.43 28.55
C ALA A 257 -15.35 2.95 28.51
N GLY A 258 -15.68 1.85 29.20
CA GLY A 258 -17.02 1.26 29.17
C GLY A 258 -17.40 0.69 27.80
N VAL A 259 -16.40 0.20 27.04
CA VAL A 259 -16.58 -0.41 25.72
C VAL A 259 -16.46 -1.94 25.85
N PRO A 260 -17.46 -2.72 25.41
CA PRO A 260 -17.36 -4.18 25.41
C PRO A 260 -16.21 -4.63 24.49
N PRO A 261 -15.33 -5.56 24.91
CA PRO A 261 -14.23 -6.05 24.08
C PRO A 261 -14.66 -6.58 22.70
N GLN A 262 -15.88 -7.13 22.59
CA GLN A 262 -16.44 -7.65 21.33
C GLN A 262 -16.68 -6.57 20.27
N MET A 263 -16.73 -5.30 20.69
CA MET A 263 -16.87 -4.15 19.79
C MET A 263 -15.51 -3.62 19.30
N MET A 264 -14.42 -4.23 19.75
CA MET A 264 -13.06 -3.88 19.36
C MET A 264 -12.44 -5.01 18.55
N GLU A 265 -11.81 -4.63 17.46
CA GLU A 265 -11.06 -5.53 16.59
C GLU A 265 -9.59 -5.09 16.59
N LEU A 266 -8.68 -6.04 16.71
CA LEU A 266 -7.24 -5.79 16.72
C LEU A 266 -6.63 -6.42 15.47
N GLU A 267 -6.02 -5.58 14.64
CA GLU A 267 -5.48 -5.98 13.34
C GLU A 267 -3.98 -6.17 13.46
N VAL A 268 -3.45 -7.24 12.88
CA VAL A 268 -2.01 -7.55 12.87
C VAL A 268 -1.59 -7.94 11.47
N THR A 269 -0.53 -7.31 10.96
CA THR A 269 0.02 -7.62 9.62
C THR A 269 0.57 -9.04 9.54
N GLU A 270 0.24 -9.76 8.46
CA GLU A 270 0.66 -11.16 8.24
C GLU A 270 2.18 -11.34 8.33
N THR A 271 2.94 -10.56 7.54
CA THR A 271 4.38 -10.82 7.30
C THR A 271 5.19 -10.80 8.60
N ARG A 272 4.98 -9.79 9.45
CA ARG A 272 5.68 -9.64 10.73
C ARG A 272 5.31 -10.72 11.74
N LEU A 273 4.02 -11.12 11.76
CA LEU A 273 3.52 -12.08 12.74
C LEU A 273 4.16 -13.46 12.57
N MET A 274 4.47 -13.82 11.32
CA MET A 274 4.97 -15.14 10.96
C MET A 274 6.47 -15.34 11.20
N GLU A 275 7.20 -14.31 11.64
CA GLU A 275 8.63 -14.38 11.96
C GLU A 275 8.89 -15.09 13.31
N ASP A 276 8.13 -14.78 14.37
CA ASP A 276 8.14 -15.51 15.66
C ASP A 276 6.74 -15.57 16.29
N LEU A 277 6.11 -16.75 16.23
CA LEU A 277 4.73 -16.94 16.66
C LEU A 277 4.56 -17.25 18.15
N ARG A 278 5.62 -17.53 18.92
CA ARG A 278 5.46 -18.14 20.27
C ARG A 278 4.77 -17.21 21.26
N THR A 279 5.32 -16.01 21.47
CA THR A 279 4.75 -15.01 22.39
C THR A 279 3.50 -14.35 21.82
N PRO A 280 3.48 -13.93 20.53
CA PRO A 280 2.29 -13.33 19.94
C PRO A 280 1.07 -14.27 19.98
N LEU A 281 1.23 -15.57 19.72
CA LEU A 281 0.11 -16.52 19.78
C LEU A 281 -0.53 -16.60 21.17
N GLU A 282 0.27 -16.60 22.25
CA GLU A 282 -0.27 -16.59 23.61
C GLU A 282 -1.08 -15.31 23.87
N ILE A 283 -0.57 -14.15 23.46
CA ILE A 283 -1.24 -12.86 23.65
C ILE A 283 -2.53 -12.79 22.83
N LEU A 284 -2.49 -13.19 21.56
CA LEU A 284 -3.67 -13.24 20.69
C LEU A 284 -4.73 -14.19 21.25
N ALA A 285 -4.34 -15.38 21.72
CA ALA A 285 -5.26 -16.31 22.38
C ALA A 285 -5.88 -15.71 23.65
N ARG A 286 -5.10 -14.98 24.47
CA ARG A 286 -5.61 -14.27 25.66
C ARG A 286 -6.58 -13.15 25.30
N LEU A 287 -6.30 -12.37 24.25
CA LEU A 287 -7.22 -11.33 23.74
C LEU A 287 -8.55 -11.95 23.29
N ARG A 288 -8.50 -13.11 22.63
CA ARG A 288 -9.70 -13.87 22.23
C ARG A 288 -10.50 -14.42 23.39
N LEU A 289 -9.85 -14.94 24.43
CA LEU A 289 -10.52 -15.35 25.68
C LEU A 289 -11.21 -14.17 26.37
N LYS A 290 -10.63 -12.96 26.26
CA LYS A 290 -11.21 -11.69 26.71
C LYS A 290 -12.24 -11.11 25.74
N ARG A 291 -12.53 -11.83 24.65
CA ARG A 291 -13.57 -11.55 23.65
C ARG A 291 -13.29 -10.40 22.69
N PHE A 292 -12.04 -9.97 22.55
CA PHE A 292 -11.65 -9.12 21.43
C PHE A 292 -11.80 -9.88 20.12
N ARG A 293 -12.16 -9.18 19.04
CA ARG A 293 -12.00 -9.73 17.69
C ARG A 293 -10.57 -9.53 17.22
N LEU A 294 -10.08 -10.47 16.43
CA LEU A 294 -8.77 -10.37 15.80
C LEU A 294 -8.92 -10.43 14.29
N SER A 295 -8.19 -9.57 13.59
CA SER A 295 -8.10 -9.57 12.13
C SER A 295 -6.64 -9.73 11.68
N ILE A 296 -6.42 -10.48 10.61
CA ILE A 296 -5.11 -10.54 9.95
C ILE A 296 -5.11 -9.61 8.74
N ASP A 297 -4.11 -8.73 8.70
CA ASP A 297 -4.00 -7.65 7.71
C ASP A 297 -2.95 -7.96 6.63
N ASP A 298 -3.06 -7.28 5.48
CA ASP A 298 -2.20 -7.41 4.29
C ASP A 298 -2.07 -8.85 3.75
N PHE A 299 -3.15 -9.64 3.79
CA PHE A 299 -3.07 -11.07 3.49
C PHE A 299 -2.64 -11.37 2.05
N GLY A 300 -1.66 -12.29 1.93
CA GLY A 300 -1.09 -12.84 0.71
C GLY A 300 0.09 -12.04 0.14
N THR A 301 0.51 -10.97 0.82
CA THR A 301 1.79 -10.30 0.56
C THR A 301 2.98 -11.06 1.17
N GLY A 302 2.71 -11.89 2.19
CA GLY A 302 3.67 -12.73 2.89
C GLY A 302 3.77 -14.17 2.35
N ASN A 303 4.70 -14.94 2.91
CA ASN A 303 4.91 -16.36 2.58
C ASN A 303 4.30 -17.31 3.63
N SER A 304 3.11 -17.00 4.17
CA SER A 304 2.52 -17.85 5.22
C SER A 304 2.11 -19.22 4.70
N SER A 305 2.38 -20.25 5.50
CA SER A 305 1.79 -21.56 5.24
C SER A 305 0.35 -21.60 5.75
N LEU A 306 -0.51 -22.27 4.99
CA LEU A 306 -1.89 -22.57 5.37
C LEU A 306 -1.99 -23.29 6.73
N ALA A 307 -0.96 -24.07 7.06
CA ALA A 307 -0.84 -24.75 8.34
C ALA A 307 -0.66 -23.80 9.53
N GLN A 308 0.08 -22.70 9.36
CA GLN A 308 0.26 -21.69 10.42
C GLN A 308 -1.06 -20.97 10.68
N LEU A 309 -1.73 -20.48 9.63
CA LEU A 309 -2.98 -19.73 9.75
C LEU A 309 -4.11 -20.53 10.43
N ARG A 310 -4.21 -21.83 10.13
CA ARG A 310 -5.24 -22.70 10.70
C ARG A 310 -5.23 -22.70 12.24
N ASP A 311 -4.06 -22.55 12.85
CA ASP A 311 -3.90 -22.66 14.30
C ASP A 311 -3.97 -21.27 14.98
N LEU A 312 -4.14 -20.18 14.22
CA LEU A 312 -4.25 -18.81 14.73
C LEU A 312 -5.71 -18.41 15.01
N PRO A 313 -5.99 -17.69 16.10
CA PRO A 313 -7.36 -17.47 16.55
C PRO A 313 -8.00 -16.20 15.95
N PHE A 314 -7.87 -16.01 14.62
CA PHE A 314 -8.44 -14.86 13.89
C PHE A 314 -9.92 -15.04 13.56
N ASP A 315 -10.67 -13.94 13.57
CA ASP A 315 -12.08 -13.86 13.17
C ASP A 315 -12.27 -13.31 11.75
N GLU A 316 -11.31 -12.51 11.29
CA GLU A 316 -11.35 -11.76 10.05
C GLU A 316 -10.02 -11.87 9.30
N LEU A 317 -10.10 -11.90 7.96
CA LEU A 317 -8.95 -11.85 7.05
C LEU A 317 -9.16 -10.71 6.05
N LYS A 318 -8.19 -9.80 5.97
CA LYS A 318 -8.20 -8.67 5.04
C LYS A 318 -7.33 -9.01 3.83
N ILE A 319 -7.94 -9.07 2.65
CA ILE A 319 -7.24 -9.28 1.38
C ILE A 319 -6.67 -7.94 0.93
N ASP A 320 -5.34 -7.88 0.81
CA ASP A 320 -4.61 -6.67 0.44
C ASP A 320 -5.10 -6.07 -0.89
N GLN A 321 -5.05 -4.75 -0.98
CA GLN A 321 -5.44 -3.98 -2.16
C GLN A 321 -4.76 -4.45 -3.45
N SER A 322 -3.52 -4.96 -3.37
CA SER A 322 -2.78 -5.41 -4.56
C SER A 322 -3.41 -6.63 -5.23
N PHE A 323 -4.34 -7.33 -4.55
CA PHE A 323 -5.12 -8.43 -5.13
C PHE A 323 -6.57 -8.05 -5.43
N VAL A 324 -7.03 -6.88 -5.01
CA VAL A 324 -8.41 -6.42 -5.20
C VAL A 324 -8.49 -5.46 -6.37
N HIS A 325 -7.75 -4.35 -6.32
CA HIS A 325 -7.86 -3.29 -7.32
C HIS A 325 -7.40 -3.79 -8.69
N GLY A 326 -8.30 -3.70 -9.68
CA GLY A 326 -8.02 -4.13 -11.05
C GLY A 326 -8.05 -5.66 -11.26
N ALA A 327 -8.43 -6.45 -10.26
CA ALA A 327 -8.53 -7.90 -10.37
C ALA A 327 -9.56 -8.36 -11.41
N CYS A 328 -10.59 -7.55 -11.68
CA CYS A 328 -11.61 -7.86 -12.69
C CYS A 328 -11.04 -8.00 -14.13
N GLY A 329 -9.88 -7.39 -14.41
CA GLY A 329 -9.23 -7.40 -15.72
C GLY A 329 -7.92 -8.18 -15.78
N ASN A 330 -7.53 -8.87 -14.71
CA ASN A 330 -6.23 -9.52 -14.59
C ASN A 330 -6.36 -10.93 -14.00
N ASP A 331 -6.18 -11.95 -14.84
CA ASP A 331 -6.32 -13.37 -14.46
C ASP A 331 -5.43 -13.79 -13.28
N LYS A 332 -4.23 -13.17 -13.14
CA LYS A 332 -3.31 -13.48 -12.04
C LYS A 332 -3.83 -12.92 -10.71
N LEU A 333 -4.26 -11.65 -10.70
CA LEU A 333 -4.84 -11.02 -9.51
C LEU A 333 -6.16 -11.70 -9.12
N LEU A 334 -6.97 -12.05 -10.11
CA LEU A 334 -8.20 -12.81 -9.92
C LEU A 334 -7.93 -14.14 -9.21
N ALA A 335 -6.94 -14.92 -9.67
CA ALA A 335 -6.58 -16.19 -9.06
C ALA A 335 -6.08 -16.02 -7.62
N MET A 336 -5.32 -14.95 -7.33
CA MET A 336 -4.88 -14.63 -5.97
C MET A 336 -6.07 -14.30 -5.06
N PHE A 337 -6.95 -13.41 -5.51
CA PHE A 337 -8.17 -13.04 -4.76
C PHE A 337 -9.06 -14.26 -4.49
N ASP A 338 -9.38 -15.06 -5.51
CA ASP A 338 -10.22 -16.26 -5.36
C ASP A 338 -9.58 -17.29 -4.42
N SER A 339 -8.26 -17.42 -4.43
CA SER A 339 -7.52 -18.31 -3.53
C SER A 339 -7.59 -17.84 -2.07
N SER A 340 -7.37 -16.55 -1.82
CA SER A 340 -7.46 -15.95 -0.49
C SER A 340 -8.89 -16.02 0.07
N LEU A 341 -9.89 -15.69 -0.75
CA LEU A 341 -11.31 -15.81 -0.39
C LEU A 341 -11.71 -17.26 -0.10
N GLY A 342 -11.23 -18.21 -0.91
CA GLY A 342 -11.48 -19.63 -0.70
C GLY A 342 -10.88 -20.15 0.60
N LEU A 343 -9.65 -19.75 0.92
CA LEU A 343 -8.96 -20.10 2.15
C LEU A 343 -9.69 -19.56 3.39
N ALA A 344 -9.99 -18.26 3.41
CA ALA A 344 -10.66 -17.64 4.55
C ALA A 344 -12.01 -18.31 4.87
N ARG A 345 -12.78 -18.67 3.82
CA ARG A 345 -14.04 -19.44 3.98
C ARG A 345 -13.81 -20.83 4.57
N GLN A 346 -12.74 -21.52 4.18
CA GLN A 346 -12.40 -22.84 4.75
C GLN A 346 -11.97 -22.74 6.22
N LEU A 347 -11.42 -21.61 6.63
CA LEU A 347 -11.05 -21.30 8.00
C LEU A 347 -12.18 -20.64 8.81
N GLU A 348 -13.37 -20.50 8.22
CA GLU A 348 -14.54 -19.87 8.83
C GLU A 348 -14.30 -18.42 9.29
N MET A 349 -13.45 -17.68 8.56
CA MET A 349 -13.15 -16.26 8.80
C MET A 349 -14.03 -15.35 7.93
N GLU A 350 -14.40 -14.19 8.47
CA GLU A 350 -15.04 -13.11 7.70
C GLU A 350 -13.99 -12.45 6.79
N VAL A 351 -14.35 -12.13 5.55
CA VAL A 351 -13.40 -11.58 4.57
C VAL A 351 -13.65 -10.12 4.28
N VAL A 352 -12.61 -9.30 4.41
CA VAL A 352 -12.59 -7.91 3.98
C VAL A 352 -11.77 -7.78 2.71
N ALA A 353 -12.34 -7.23 1.65
CA ALA A 353 -11.57 -6.78 0.48
C ALA A 353 -11.15 -5.33 0.67
N GLU A 354 -9.85 -5.07 0.69
CA GLU A 354 -9.29 -3.73 0.79
C GLU A 354 -9.01 -3.10 -0.57
N GLY A 355 -8.82 -1.78 -0.59
CA GLY A 355 -8.47 -1.08 -1.82
C GLY A 355 -9.56 -1.13 -2.90
N VAL A 356 -10.84 -1.21 -2.50
CA VAL A 356 -11.94 -1.02 -3.46
C VAL A 356 -11.96 0.45 -3.89
N GLU A 357 -11.36 0.75 -5.04
CA GLU A 357 -11.14 2.13 -5.49
C GLU A 357 -12.27 2.66 -6.38
N ASP A 358 -12.89 1.79 -7.16
CA ASP A 358 -13.93 2.16 -8.12
C ASP A 358 -15.14 1.20 -8.14
N GLN A 359 -16.10 1.50 -9.03
CA GLN A 359 -17.32 0.71 -9.19
C GLN A 359 -17.05 -0.70 -9.72
N ALA A 360 -16.01 -0.88 -10.56
CA ALA A 360 -15.68 -2.19 -11.11
C ALA A 360 -15.13 -3.11 -10.02
N ASP A 361 -14.27 -2.59 -9.14
CA ASP A 361 -13.81 -3.32 -7.95
C ASP A 361 -14.99 -3.69 -7.04
N TRP A 362 -15.90 -2.74 -6.79
CA TRP A 362 -17.09 -2.98 -5.95
C TRP A 362 -17.97 -4.10 -6.51
N ASP A 363 -18.28 -4.05 -7.80
CA ASP A 363 -19.10 -5.06 -8.46
C ASP A 363 -18.40 -6.41 -8.46
N PHE A 364 -17.08 -6.41 -8.66
CA PHE A 364 -16.25 -7.62 -8.61
C PHE A 364 -16.31 -8.30 -7.23
N VAL A 365 -15.98 -7.60 -6.15
CA VAL A 365 -15.95 -8.19 -4.80
C VAL A 365 -17.34 -8.65 -4.35
N ARG A 366 -18.39 -7.91 -4.75
CA ARG A 366 -19.79 -8.28 -4.48
C ARG A 366 -20.21 -9.53 -5.24
N GLN A 367 -19.88 -9.65 -6.54
CA GLN A 367 -20.22 -10.83 -7.35
C GLN A 367 -19.52 -12.09 -6.86
N ARG A 368 -18.29 -11.96 -6.33
CA ARG A 368 -17.55 -13.08 -5.73
C ARG A 368 -18.06 -13.48 -4.33
N GLY A 369 -18.95 -12.67 -3.76
CA GLY A 369 -19.53 -12.90 -2.44
C GLY A 369 -18.51 -12.70 -1.31
N CYS A 370 -17.61 -11.73 -1.45
CA CYS A 370 -16.79 -11.24 -0.33
C CYS A 370 -17.70 -10.58 0.71
N ASP A 371 -17.43 -10.74 2.00
CA ASP A 371 -18.37 -10.33 3.06
C ASP A 371 -18.41 -8.81 3.24
N ILE A 372 -17.22 -8.20 3.31
CA ILE A 372 -17.01 -6.80 3.65
C ILE A 372 -16.08 -6.16 2.60
N ALA A 373 -16.30 -4.88 2.31
CA ALA A 373 -15.43 -4.07 1.47
C ALA A 373 -14.99 -2.80 2.20
N GLN A 374 -13.74 -2.40 1.94
CA GLN A 374 -13.14 -1.15 2.38
C GLN A 374 -12.31 -0.56 1.24
N GLY A 375 -12.37 0.76 1.06
CA GLY A 375 -11.63 1.45 0.01
C GLY A 375 -12.22 2.82 -0.32
N TYR A 376 -11.57 3.54 -1.23
CA TYR A 376 -11.96 4.91 -1.57
C TYR A 376 -13.30 5.02 -2.30
N PHE A 377 -13.75 3.95 -2.94
CA PHE A 377 -15.10 3.87 -3.49
C PHE A 377 -16.17 3.98 -2.39
N VAL A 378 -15.92 3.34 -1.23
CA VAL A 378 -16.80 3.40 -0.06
C VAL A 378 -16.63 4.75 0.63
N ALA A 379 -15.41 5.01 1.14
CA ALA A 379 -15.01 6.29 1.69
C ALA A 379 -13.51 6.38 1.92
N ARG A 380 -12.99 7.61 1.85
CA ARG A 380 -11.67 7.93 2.40
C ARG A 380 -11.73 7.97 3.93
N PRO A 381 -10.61 7.74 4.64
CA PRO A 381 -10.53 7.96 6.08
C PRO A 381 -10.97 9.37 6.45
N MET A 382 -11.80 9.51 7.48
CA MET A 382 -12.37 10.80 7.89
C MET A 382 -12.30 11.01 9.41
N PRO A 383 -12.34 12.26 9.90
CA PRO A 383 -12.51 12.54 11.32
C PRO A 383 -13.80 11.94 11.87
N ALA A 384 -13.83 11.62 13.16
CA ALA A 384 -14.99 11.01 13.81
C ALA A 384 -16.30 11.81 13.67
N ALA A 385 -16.21 13.14 13.60
CA ALA A 385 -17.35 14.04 13.50
C ALA A 385 -18.09 13.91 12.16
N ASP A 386 -17.40 13.51 11.10
CA ASP A 386 -17.96 13.43 9.75
C ASP A 386 -18.69 12.10 9.51
N LEU A 387 -18.34 11.07 10.28
CA LEU A 387 -18.81 9.71 10.11
C LEU A 387 -20.35 9.57 10.17
N PRO A 388 -21.09 10.14 11.15
CA PRO A 388 -22.54 9.97 11.21
C PRO A 388 -23.27 10.54 9.99
N ALA A 389 -22.83 11.69 9.47
CA ALA A 389 -23.40 12.29 8.28
C ALA A 389 -23.11 11.45 7.03
N TRP A 390 -21.88 10.90 6.93
CA TRP A 390 -21.51 9.99 5.87
C TRP A 390 -22.32 8.69 5.88
N ILE A 391 -22.57 8.07 7.04
CA ILE A 391 -23.38 6.84 7.13
C ILE A 391 -24.78 7.06 6.53
N GLN A 392 -25.40 8.21 6.83
CA GLN A 392 -26.73 8.55 6.31
C GLN A 392 -26.74 8.83 4.80
N SER A 393 -25.65 9.33 4.22
CA SER A 393 -25.55 9.53 2.78
C SER A 393 -25.26 8.21 2.06
N TRP A 394 -24.36 7.39 2.60
CA TRP A 394 -24.01 6.08 2.06
C TRP A 394 -25.22 5.16 1.91
N GLN A 395 -26.07 5.06 2.94
CA GLN A 395 -27.28 4.23 2.87
C GLN A 395 -28.23 4.66 1.73
N ARG A 396 -28.29 5.95 1.41
CA ARG A 396 -29.09 6.46 0.28
C ARG A 396 -28.45 6.13 -1.06
N VAL A 397 -27.13 6.26 -1.17
CA VAL A 397 -26.38 5.92 -2.39
C VAL A 397 -26.51 4.43 -2.68
N PHE A 398 -26.24 3.58 -1.70
CA PHE A 398 -26.33 2.13 -1.87
C PHE A 398 -27.73 1.68 -2.29
N ALA A 399 -28.79 2.26 -1.70
CA ALA A 399 -30.17 1.96 -2.08
C ALA A 399 -30.53 2.41 -3.51
N ALA A 400 -29.81 3.38 -4.08
CA ALA A 400 -30.00 3.86 -5.45
C ALA A 400 -29.14 3.10 -6.48
N SER A 401 -28.08 2.42 -6.04
CA SER A 401 -27.16 1.64 -6.87
C SER A 401 -27.53 0.15 -7.00
N ILE A 402 -28.66 -0.28 -6.42
CA ILE A 402 -29.25 -1.62 -6.59
C ILE A 402 -30.38 -1.58 -7.61
#